data_AF-A0A2J8A959-F1
#
_entry.id   AF-A0A2J8A959-F1
#
_cell.length_a   1.000
_cell.length_b   1.000
_cell.length_c   1.000
_cell.angle_alpha   90.00
_cell.angle_beta   90.00
_cell.angle_gamma   90.00
#
_symmetry.space_group_name_H-M   'P 1'
#
loop_
_entity.id
_entity.type
_entity.pdbx_description
1 polymer ?
#
loop_
_entity_poly.entity_id
_entity_poly.type
_entity_poly.pdbx_seq_one_letter_code
_entity_poly.pdbx_strand_id
1 'polypeptide(L)'
;MRVVLLTPLFFGAAHLHHAAELVRHQGATLRRAAATVCFQMAYTTIFGWFATYLFLRTGHLAAPVAAHIFCNWAGFPPFADMAAHTRGLLLLLTTAAGAAAFWMCLPRMTAPQRYEQSFYGGW
;
A
#
# COMPACT_ATOMS: atom_id res chain seq x y z
N MET A 1 20.31 2.92 0.30
CA MET A 1 19.47 2.01 1.14
C MET A 1 18.74 2.73 2.27
N ARG A 2 19.41 3.56 3.10
CA ARG A 2 18.74 4.25 4.23
C ARG A 2 17.53 5.09 3.84
N VAL A 3 17.59 5.83 2.74
CA VAL A 3 16.46 6.65 2.22
C VAL A 3 15.26 5.76 1.85
N VAL A 4 15.47 4.63 1.19
CA VAL A 4 14.40 3.67 0.82
C VAL A 4 13.67 3.13 2.06
N LEU A 5 14.37 2.98 3.18
CA LEU A 5 13.80 2.47 4.43
C LEU A 5 13.18 3.57 5.29
N LEU A 6 13.82 4.73 5.40
CA LEU A 6 13.43 5.79 6.35
C LEU A 6 12.30 6.68 5.81
N THR A 7 12.29 7.00 4.51
CA THR A 7 11.30 7.93 3.96
C THR A 7 9.85 7.44 4.09
N PRO A 8 9.57 6.15 3.81
CA PRO A 8 8.24 5.58 4.05
C PRO A 8 7.82 5.56 5.52
N LEU A 9 8.77 5.41 6.45
CA LEU A 9 8.51 5.44 7.89
C LEU A 9 8.10 6.83 8.37
N PHE A 10 8.78 7.89 7.92
CA PHE A 10 8.39 9.26 8.25
C PHE A 10 7.02 9.62 7.66
N PHE A 11 6.73 9.16 6.45
CA PHE A 11 5.41 9.31 5.83
C PHE A 11 4.32 8.59 6.62
N GLY A 12 4.58 7.37 7.10
CA GLY A 12 3.67 6.65 7.99
C GLY A 12 3.46 7.37 9.33
N ALA A 13 4.55 7.86 9.94
CA ALA A 13 4.52 8.56 11.23
C ALA A 13 3.72 9.87 11.19
N ALA A 14 3.63 10.52 10.03
CA ALA A 14 2.79 11.71 9.86
C ALA A 14 1.33 11.43 10.24
N HIS A 15 0.83 10.21 10.08
CA HIS A 15 -0.55 9.84 10.40
C HIS A 15 -0.82 9.60 11.89
N LEU A 16 0.22 9.63 12.74
CA LEU A 16 0.06 9.53 14.20
C LEU A 16 -0.83 10.63 14.77
N HIS A 17 -0.91 11.80 14.11
CA HIS A 17 -1.76 12.90 14.54
C HIS A 17 -3.26 12.56 14.51
N HIS A 18 -3.70 11.64 13.64
CA HIS A 18 -5.10 11.18 13.60
C HIS A 18 -5.51 10.45 14.89
N ALA A 19 -4.56 9.93 15.69
CA ALA A 19 -4.88 9.32 16.97
C ALA A 19 -5.55 10.33 17.91
N ALA A 20 -5.06 11.57 17.93
CA ALA A 20 -5.63 12.64 18.74
C ALA A 20 -7.03 13.01 18.24
N GLU A 21 -7.24 13.03 16.93
CA GLU A 21 -8.53 13.32 16.30
C GLU A 21 -9.58 12.24 16.63
N LEU A 22 -9.21 10.96 16.47
CA LEU A 22 -10.05 9.81 16.79
C LEU A 22 -10.54 9.82 18.24
N VAL A 23 -9.65 10.12 19.18
CA VAL A 23 -10.00 10.15 20.62
C VAL A 23 -10.79 11.40 20.99
N ARG A 24 -10.38 12.58 20.52
CA ARG A 24 -10.95 13.87 20.97
C ARG A 24 -12.24 14.25 20.25
N HIS A 25 -12.36 13.92 18.97
CA HIS A 25 -13.49 14.36 18.13
C HIS A 25 -14.44 13.24 17.76
N GLN A 26 -13.96 12.00 17.67
CA GLN A 26 -14.79 10.85 17.28
C GLN A 26 -15.16 9.93 18.46
N GLY A 27 -14.71 10.26 19.68
CA GLY A 27 -15.01 9.50 20.89
C GLY A 27 -14.47 8.05 20.88
N ALA A 28 -13.48 7.75 20.02
CA ALA A 28 -12.91 6.41 19.94
C ALA A 28 -12.13 6.10 21.21
N THR A 29 -12.20 4.85 21.68
CA THR A 29 -11.35 4.40 22.77
C THR A 29 -9.88 4.49 22.36
N LEU A 30 -8.99 4.74 23.32
CA LEU A 30 -7.55 4.83 23.05
C LEU A 30 -7.02 3.57 22.34
N ARG A 31 -7.54 2.39 22.72
CA ARG A 31 -7.19 1.11 22.08
C ARG A 31 -7.60 1.08 20.60
N ARG A 32 -8.81 1.54 20.27
CA ARG A 32 -9.31 1.58 18.89
C ARG A 32 -8.53 2.60 18.06
N ALA A 33 -8.32 3.79 18.59
CA ALA A 33 -7.53 4.83 17.93
C ALA A 33 -6.10 4.37 17.66
N ALA A 34 -5.44 3.75 18.65
CA ALA A 34 -4.10 3.18 18.49
C ALA A 34 -4.06 2.08 17.42
N ALA A 35 -5.03 1.14 17.43
CA ALA A 35 -5.09 0.08 16.42
C ALA A 35 -5.27 0.64 14.99
N THR A 36 -6.17 1.61 14.82
CA THR A 36 -6.41 2.27 13.52
C THR A 36 -5.15 2.97 13.01
N VAL A 37 -4.50 3.75 13.86
CA VAL A 37 -3.32 4.53 13.46
C VAL A 37 -2.10 3.62 13.21
N CYS A 38 -1.91 2.57 14.02
CA CYS A 38 -0.87 1.57 13.77
C CYS A 38 -1.08 0.86 12.43
N PHE A 39 -2.32 0.50 12.11
CA PHE A 39 -2.66 -0.09 10.81
C PHE A 39 -2.38 0.88 9.67
N GLN A 40 -2.83 2.14 9.79
CA GLN A 40 -2.59 3.17 8.79
C GLN A 40 -1.09 3.41 8.56
N MET A 41 -0.29 3.47 9.63
CA MET A 41 1.16 3.63 9.55
C MET A 41 1.84 2.42 8.86
N ALA A 42 1.46 1.20 9.23
CA ALA A 42 2.02 -0.01 8.62
C ALA A 42 1.67 -0.10 7.13
N TYR A 43 0.40 0.14 6.80
CA TYR A 43 -0.10 0.09 5.42
C TYR A 43 0.58 1.13 4.52
N THR A 44 0.67 2.38 5.00
CA THR A 44 1.35 3.47 4.25
C THR A 44 2.84 3.25 4.10
N THR A 45 3.51 2.62 5.09
CA THR A 45 4.93 2.26 4.99
C THR A 45 5.16 1.21 3.90
N ILE A 46 4.36 0.13 3.88
CA ILE A 46 4.44 -0.92 2.84
C ILE A 46 4.18 -0.31 1.46
N PHE A 47 3.18 0.57 1.36
CA PHE A 47 2.87 1.29 0.13
C PHE A 47 4.05 2.16 -0.34
N GLY A 48 4.75 2.85 0.57
CA GLY A 48 5.95 3.62 0.23
C GLY A 48 7.12 2.76 -0.26
N TRP A 49 7.32 1.56 0.31
CA TRP A 49 8.28 0.60 -0.22
C TRP A 49 7.91 0.11 -1.61
N PHE A 50 6.62 -0.15 -1.86
CA PHE A 50 6.13 -0.54 -3.18
C PHE A 50 6.35 0.56 -4.23
N ALA A 51 6.04 1.81 -3.91
CA ALA A 51 6.32 2.95 -4.79
C ALA A 51 7.81 3.08 -5.09
N THR A 52 8.68 2.89 -4.08
CA THR A 52 10.13 2.91 -4.28
C THR A 52 10.60 1.75 -5.18
N TYR A 53 10.05 0.54 -4.98
CA TYR A 53 10.32 -0.61 -5.86
C TYR A 53 9.95 -0.30 -7.31
N LEU A 54 8.77 0.26 -7.57
CA LEU A 54 8.34 0.64 -8.91
C LEU A 54 9.29 1.66 -9.54
N PHE A 55 9.68 2.69 -8.77
CA PHE A 55 10.60 3.71 -9.23
C PHE A 55 11.96 3.12 -9.60
N LEU A 56 12.55 2.29 -8.75
CA LEU A 56 13.86 1.67 -9.02
C LEU A 56 13.82 0.73 -10.22
N ARG A 57 12.70 0.04 -10.43
CA ARG A 57 12.54 -0.95 -11.52
C ARG A 57 12.19 -0.33 -12.87
N THR A 58 11.50 0.81 -12.88
CA THR A 58 11.03 1.48 -14.11
C THR A 58 11.78 2.75 -14.43
N GLY A 59 12.48 3.35 -13.47
CA GLY A 59 13.21 4.62 -13.59
C GLY A 59 12.34 5.85 -13.86
N HIS A 60 11.02 5.71 -13.82
CA HIS A 60 10.08 6.79 -14.11
C HIS A 60 9.18 7.06 -12.90
N LEU A 61 8.89 8.34 -12.63
CA LEU A 61 7.93 8.74 -11.61
C LEU A 61 6.48 8.42 -11.96
N ALA A 62 6.17 8.24 -13.25
CA ALA A 62 4.81 7.93 -13.70
C ALA A 62 4.29 6.60 -13.10
N ALA A 63 5.14 5.57 -12.99
CA ALA A 63 4.76 4.26 -12.46
C ALA A 63 4.32 4.31 -10.98
N PRO A 64 5.11 4.82 -10.02
CA PRO A 64 4.68 4.95 -8.63
C PRO A 64 3.52 5.93 -8.45
N VAL A 65 3.42 7.01 -9.24
CA VAL A 65 2.28 7.96 -9.17
C VAL A 65 0.98 7.29 -9.60
N ALA A 66 0.98 6.56 -10.71
CA ALA A 66 -0.20 5.84 -11.18
C ALA A 66 -0.67 4.79 -10.15
N ALA A 67 0.28 4.04 -9.59
CA ALA A 67 0.00 3.09 -8.51
C ALA A 67 -0.59 3.78 -7.26
N HIS A 68 -0.09 4.96 -6.90
CA HIS A 68 -0.60 5.74 -5.77
C HIS A 68 -2.04 6.19 -5.97
N ILE A 69 -2.34 6.75 -7.14
CA ILE A 69 -3.71 7.18 -7.47
C ILE A 69 -4.66 5.98 -7.41
N PHE A 70 -4.27 4.85 -7.99
CA PHE A 70 -5.09 3.64 -7.98
C PHE A 70 -5.31 3.09 -6.57
N CYS A 71 -4.24 2.94 -5.76
CA CYS A 71 -4.37 2.41 -4.40
C CYS A 71 -5.19 3.33 -3.49
N ASN A 72 -5.06 4.65 -3.62
CA ASN A 72 -5.89 5.59 -2.85
C ASN A 72 -7.37 5.50 -3.24
N TRP A 73 -7.67 5.29 -4.53
CA TRP A 73 -9.03 5.11 -5.00
C TRP A 73 -9.63 3.77 -4.58
N ALA A 74 -8.87 2.67 -4.70
CA ALA A 74 -9.33 1.34 -4.35
C ALA A 74 -9.46 1.11 -2.83
N GLY A 75 -8.52 1.68 -2.05
CA GLY A 75 -8.48 1.52 -0.61
C GLY A 75 -8.13 0.11 -0.14
N PHE A 76 -8.25 -0.11 1.18
CA PHE A 76 -8.09 -1.44 1.76
C PHE A 76 -9.41 -2.23 1.68
N PRO A 77 -9.40 -3.50 1.23
CA PRO A 77 -10.62 -4.29 1.12
C PRO A 77 -11.30 -4.47 2.49
N PRO A 78 -12.62 -4.22 2.60
CA PRO A 78 -13.35 -4.39 3.86
C PRO A 78 -13.64 -5.88 4.11
N PHE A 79 -12.61 -6.65 4.46
CA PHE A 79 -12.70 -8.13 4.58
C PHE A 79 -13.80 -8.62 5.51
N ALA A 80 -14.08 -7.88 6.59
CA ALA A 80 -15.16 -8.23 7.53
C ALA A 80 -16.54 -8.13 6.86
N ASP A 81 -16.80 -7.03 6.14
CA ASP A 81 -18.07 -6.81 5.43
C ASP A 81 -18.22 -7.78 4.26
N MET A 82 -17.10 -8.07 3.56
CA MET A 82 -17.07 -9.08 2.51
C MET A 82 -17.45 -10.46 3.05
N ALA A 83 -16.90 -10.87 4.19
CA ALA A 83 -17.20 -12.18 4.80
C ALA A 83 -18.66 -12.29 5.28
N ALA A 84 -19.26 -11.18 5.73
CA ALA A 84 -20.66 -11.14 6.15
C ALA A 84 -21.66 -11.11 4.97
N HIS A 85 -21.19 -10.88 3.74
CA HIS A 85 -22.05 -10.77 2.57
C HIS A 85 -22.52 -12.13 2.04
N THR A 86 -23.71 -12.20 1.43
CA THR A 86 -24.28 -13.44 0.86
C THR A 86 -23.38 -14.08 -0.21
N ARG A 87 -22.60 -13.25 -0.92
CA ARG A 87 -21.60 -13.69 -1.91
C ARG A 87 -20.16 -13.55 -1.39
N GLY A 88 -19.97 -13.60 -0.07
CA GLY A 88 -18.69 -13.30 0.56
C GLY A 88 -17.54 -14.16 0.07
N LEU A 89 -17.79 -15.47 -0.11
CA LEU A 89 -16.79 -16.37 -0.69
C LEU A 89 -16.34 -15.91 -2.09
N LEU A 90 -17.28 -15.50 -2.95
CA LEU A 90 -16.94 -15.00 -4.30
C LEU A 90 -16.11 -13.71 -4.21
N LEU A 91 -16.48 -12.78 -3.33
CA LEU A 91 -15.73 -11.53 -3.13
C LEU A 91 -14.31 -11.80 -2.62
N LEU A 92 -14.15 -12.72 -1.67
CA LEU A 92 -12.85 -13.11 -1.13
C LEU A 92 -12.00 -13.84 -2.18
N LEU A 93 -12.58 -14.78 -2.93
CA LEU A 93 -11.88 -15.53 -3.98
C LEU A 93 -11.42 -14.62 -5.12
N THR A 94 -12.27 -13.70 -5.58
CA THR A 94 -11.91 -12.75 -6.64
C THR A 94 -10.84 -11.77 -6.19
N THR A 95 -10.90 -11.31 -4.94
CA THR A 95 -9.86 -10.45 -4.34
C THR A 95 -8.53 -11.20 -4.23
N ALA A 96 -8.54 -12.44 -3.75
CA ALA A 96 -7.34 -13.28 -3.65
C ALA A 96 -6.75 -13.59 -5.03
N ALA A 97 -7.59 -13.92 -6.02
CA ALA A 97 -7.17 -14.15 -7.40
C ALA A 97 -6.55 -12.89 -8.02
N GLY A 98 -7.16 -11.72 -7.81
CA GLY A 98 -6.63 -10.44 -8.27
C GLY A 98 -5.26 -10.12 -7.65
N ALA A 99 -5.10 -10.33 -6.35
CA ALA A 99 -3.83 -10.13 -5.65
C ALA A 99 -2.74 -11.10 -6.15
N ALA A 100 -3.09 -12.37 -6.36
CA ALA A 100 -2.18 -13.37 -6.90
C ALA A 100 -1.75 -13.03 -8.33
N ALA A 101 -2.70 -12.70 -9.21
CA ALA A 101 -2.42 -12.28 -10.57
C ALA A 101 -1.51 -11.04 -10.61
N PHE A 102 -1.82 -10.05 -9.78
CA PHE A 102 -0.99 -8.86 -9.62
C PHE A 102 0.45 -9.21 -9.24
N TRP A 103 0.64 -10.04 -8.20
CA TRP A 103 1.97 -10.45 -7.74
C TRP A 103 2.75 -11.24 -8.81
N MET A 104 2.07 -12.11 -9.56
CA MET A 104 2.67 -12.89 -10.64
C MET A 104 3.05 -12.03 -11.86
N CYS A 105 2.28 -10.98 -12.14
CA CYS A 105 2.51 -10.08 -13.27
C CYS A 105 3.52 -8.97 -12.94
N LEU A 106 3.61 -8.55 -11.69
CA LEU A 106 4.44 -7.44 -11.24
C LEU A 106 5.91 -7.54 -11.72
N PRO A 107 6.69 -8.61 -11.46
CA PRO A 107 8.09 -8.66 -11.88
C PRO A 107 8.26 -8.67 -13.40
N ARG A 108 7.26 -9.16 -14.15
CA ARG A 108 7.27 -9.17 -15.62
C ARG A 108 6.97 -7.78 -16.19
N MET A 109 6.01 -7.08 -15.59
CA MET A 109 5.58 -5.75 -16.03
C MET A 109 6.56 -4.65 -15.64
N THR A 110 7.30 -4.85 -14.54
CA THR A 110 8.35 -3.94 -14.06
C THR A 110 9.75 -4.43 -14.44
N ALA A 111 9.89 -5.23 -15.49
CA ALA A 111 11.18 -5.69 -15.99
C ALA A 111 11.99 -4.47 -16.49
N PRO A 112 13.18 -4.17 -15.93
CA PRO A 112 13.95 -2.96 -16.27
C PRO A 112 14.26 -2.85 -17.77
N GLN A 113 14.41 -3.99 -18.45
CA GLN A 113 14.66 -4.07 -19.88
C GLN A 113 13.55 -3.45 -20.73
N ARG A 114 12.31 -3.42 -20.23
CA ARG A 114 11.16 -2.80 -20.93
C ARG A 114 11.15 -1.28 -20.88
N TYR A 115 11.94 -0.68 -19.98
CA TYR A 115 12.02 0.76 -19.77
C TYR A 115 13.42 1.29 -20.06
N GLU A 116 14.25 0.50 -20.76
CA GLU A 116 15.65 0.83 -21.08
C GLU A 116 16.47 1.21 -19.84
N GLN A 117 16.09 0.69 -18.67
CA GLN A 117 16.73 0.99 -17.39
C GLN A 117 17.92 0.05 -17.14
N SER A 118 19.12 0.53 -17.44
CA SER A 118 20.38 -0.16 -17.14
C SER A 118 20.98 0.23 -15.78
N PHE A 119 20.59 1.40 -15.24
CA PHE A 119 21.23 2.02 -14.07
C PHE A 119 20.94 1.31 -12.73
N TYR A 120 19.80 0.64 -12.63
CA TYR A 120 19.34 -0.03 -11.39
C TYR A 120 19.13 -1.55 -11.55
N GLY A 121 19.60 -2.16 -12.64
CA GLY A 121 19.37 -3.58 -12.95
C GLY A 121 20.03 -4.59 -12.01
N GLY A 122 20.92 -4.13 -11.11
CA GLY A 122 21.61 -4.95 -10.12
C GLY A 122 21.02 -4.92 -8.70
N TRP A 123 19.84 -4.31 -8.52
CA TRP A 123 19.11 -4.27 -7.23
C TRP A 123 18.00 -5.30 -7.16
#